data_AF-A0A7V9J4V6-F1
#
_entry.id   AF-A0A7V9J4V6-F1
#
_cell.length_a   1.000
_cell.length_b   1.000
_cell.length_c   1.000
_cell.angle_alpha   90.00
_cell.angle_beta   90.00
_cell.angle_gamma   90.00
#
_symmetry.space_group_name_H-M   'P 1'
#
loop_
_entity.id
_entity.type
_entity.pdbx_description
1 polymer ?
#
loop_
_entity_poly.entity_id
_entity_poly.type
_entity_poly.pdbx_seq_one_letter_code
_entity_poly.pdbx_strand_id
1 'polypeptide(L)' 'MIRRATHRGTGQAAADRHHLVALTASAIKGDEDDCLAAGMDAYITKPVTVAALGAVLDRVIDRTHGLPVVTDV' A
#
# COMPACT_ATOMS: atom_id res chain seq x y z
N MET A 1 -13.41 -8.79 2.29
CA MET A 1 -12.25 -9.43 2.96
C MET A 1 -11.31 -9.98 1.88
N ILE A 2 -10.19 -9.29 1.63
CA ILE A 2 -9.19 -9.74 0.63
C ILE A 2 -8.15 -10.57 1.38
N ARG A 3 -8.05 -11.88 1.11
CA ARG A 3 -7.00 -12.75 1.67
C ARG A 3 -5.78 -12.71 0.77
N ARG A 4 -4.63 -12.34 1.33
CA ARG A 4 -3.33 -12.34 0.63
C ARG A 4 -2.90 -13.78 0.35
N ALA A 5 -2.88 -14.18 -0.93
CA ALA A 5 -2.14 -15.35 -1.37
C ALA A 5 -0.67 -14.95 -1.53
N THR A 6 0.23 -15.51 -0.74
CA THR A 6 1.68 -15.26 -0.87
C THR A 6 2.20 -15.98 -2.10
N HIS A 7 2.25 -15.29 -3.25
CA HIS A 7 3.04 -15.75 -4.38
C HIS A 7 4.53 -15.59 -3.99
N ARG A 8 5.16 -16.69 -3.59
CA ARG A 8 6.58 -16.72 -3.21
C ARG A 8 7.39 -16.80 -4.51
N GLY A 9 7.72 -15.64 -5.08
CA GLY A 9 8.70 -15.55 -6.17
C GLY A 9 10.02 -16.16 -5.71
N THR A 10 10.48 -17.19 -6.41
CA THR A 10 11.78 -17.83 -6.16
C THR A 10 12.90 -16.91 -6.65
N GLY A 11 13.59 -16.27 -5.69
CA GLY A 11 14.93 -15.71 -5.88
C GLY A 11 15.00 -14.28 -6.44
N GLN A 12 14.87 -13.28 -5.57
CA GLN A 12 15.83 -12.17 -5.36
C GLN A 12 15.29 -11.26 -4.23
N ALA A 13 16.19 -10.79 -3.36
CA ALA A 13 15.92 -10.15 -2.07
C ALA A 13 15.04 -8.88 -2.13
N ALA A 14 14.04 -8.79 -1.24
CA ALA A 14 13.28 -7.60 -0.77
C ALA A 14 12.61 -6.66 -1.79
N ALA A 15 13.03 -6.63 -3.06
CA ALA A 15 12.65 -5.66 -4.07
C ALA A 15 11.37 -6.04 -4.84
N ASP A 16 10.88 -7.27 -4.71
CA ASP A 16 9.73 -7.78 -5.47
C ASP A 16 8.45 -7.92 -4.62
N ARG A 17 8.38 -7.21 -3.48
CA ARG A 17 7.17 -7.21 -2.64
C ARG A 17 6.13 -6.27 -3.25
N HIS A 18 5.06 -6.83 -3.83
CA HIS A 18 3.87 -6.05 -4.16
C HIS A 18 3.27 -5.38 -2.92
N HIS A 19 2.95 -4.09 -3.05
CA HIS A 19 2.27 -3.33 -2.01
C HIS A 19 0.76 -3.36 -2.16
N LEU A 20 0.05 -3.55 -1.06
CA LEU A 20 -1.41 -3.62 -1.02
C LEU A 20 -1.96 -2.43 -0.23
N VAL A 21 -2.72 -1.56 -0.90
CA VAL A 21 -3.42 -0.44 -0.29
C VAL A 21 -4.92 -0.70 -0.33
N ALA A 22 -5.58 -0.70 0.82
CA ALA A 22 -7.04 -0.81 0.91
C ALA A 22 -7.69 0.51 0.51
N LEU A 23 -8.70 0.45 -0.35
CA LEU A 23 -9.57 1.59 -0.66
C LEU A 23 -11.01 1.22 -0.30
N THR A 24 -11.56 1.85 0.74
CA THR A 24 -12.94 1.59 1.19
C THR A 24 -13.90 2.68 0.74
N ALA A 25 -15.17 2.32 0.51
CA ALA A 25 -16.26 3.28 0.29
C ALA A 25 -16.90 3.77 1.61
N SER A 26 -16.68 3.08 2.74
CA SER A 26 -17.24 3.42 4.04
C SER A 26 -16.23 3.09 5.14
N ALA A 27 -15.81 4.11 5.89
CA ALA A 27 -14.89 3.96 7.00
C ALA A 27 -15.67 3.46 8.22
N ILE A 28 -15.59 2.17 8.51
CA ILE A 28 -16.17 1.62 9.75
C ILE A 28 -15.07 1.65 10.81
N LYS A 29 -15.45 2.02 12.04
CA LYS A 29 -14.51 2.01 13.17
C LYS A 29 -13.88 0.61 13.31
N GLY A 30 -12.54 0.54 13.21
CA GLY A 30 -11.77 -0.71 13.26
C GLY A 30 -11.41 -1.32 11.90
N ASP A 31 -12.02 -0.86 10.80
CA ASP A 31 -11.76 -1.42 9.45
C ASP A 31 -10.32 -1.12 8.96
N GLU A 32 -9.77 0.03 9.35
CA GLU A 32 -8.36 0.37 9.10
C GLU A 32 -7.42 -0.61 9.83
N ASP A 33 -7.59 -0.79 11.14
CA ASP A 33 -6.79 -1.70 11.95
C ASP A 33 -6.89 -3.14 11.45
N ASP A 34 -8.09 -3.61 11.10
CA ASP A 34 -8.31 -4.96 10.57
C ASP A 34 -7.61 -5.15 9.22
N CYS A 35 -7.65 -4.14 8.34
CA CYS A 35 -6.96 -4.17 7.05
C CYS A 35 -5.43 -4.19 7.22
N LEU A 36 -4.90 -3.36 8.11
CA LEU A 36 -3.47 -3.32 8.41
C LEU A 36 -2.99 -4.62 9.07
N ALA A 37 -3.76 -5.17 10.01
CA ALA A 37 -3.49 -6.45 10.66
C ALA A 37 -3.53 -7.63 9.68
N ALA A 38 -4.36 -7.55 8.63
CA ALA A 38 -4.40 -8.53 7.55
C ALA A 38 -3.16 -8.49 6.63
N GLY A 39 -2.23 -7.57 6.84
CA GLY A 39 -0.96 -7.46 6.12
C GLY A 39 -1.02 -6.56 4.90
N MET A 40 -1.94 -5.59 4.88
CA MET A 40 -1.96 -4.47 3.93
C MET A 40 -0.95 -3.40 4.37
N ASP A 41 -0.42 -2.64 3.41
CA ASP A 41 0.65 -1.66 3.65
C ASP A 41 0.11 -0.26 3.94
N ALA A 42 -1.14 0.02 3.52
CA ALA A 42 -1.89 1.25 3.81
C ALA A 42 -3.40 1.08 3.60
N TYR A 43 -4.18 2.08 4.06
CA TYR A 43 -5.63 2.15 4.00
C TYR A 43 -6.06 3.58 3.61
N ILE A 44 -7.08 3.70 2.75
CA ILE A 44 -7.64 4.97 2.26
C ILE A 44 -9.16 4.87 2.19
N THR A 45 -9.85 5.93 2.58
CA THR A 45 -11.30 6.05 2.49
C THR A 45 -11.72 6.87 1.26
N LYS A 46 -12.84 6.51 0.63
CA LYS A 46 -13.45 7.34 -0.42
C LYS A 46 -14.34 8.42 0.20
N PRO A 47 -14.47 9.59 -0.46
CA PRO A 47 -13.81 9.98 -1.70
C PRO A 47 -12.31 10.26 -1.47
N VAL A 48 -11.47 9.73 -2.37
CA VAL A 48 -10.01 9.91 -2.31
C VAL A 48 -9.59 11.09 -3.19
N THR A 49 -8.72 11.94 -2.67
CA THR A 49 -8.09 13.02 -3.46
C THR A 49 -6.76 12.54 -4.05
N VAL A 50 -6.34 13.14 -5.16
CA VAL A 50 -5.05 12.83 -5.81
C VAL A 50 -3.89 13.07 -4.84
N ALA A 51 -3.95 14.15 -4.05
CA ALA A 51 -2.93 14.47 -3.04
C ALA A 51 -2.85 13.41 -1.93
N ALA A 52 -4.01 12.95 -1.42
CA ALA A 52 -4.04 11.90 -0.40
C ALA A 52 -3.52 10.55 -0.94
N LEU A 53 -3.87 10.22 -2.18
CA LEU A 53 -3.36 9.02 -2.84
C LEU A 53 -1.84 9.12 -3.05
N GLY A 54 -1.34 10.26 -3.53
CA GLY A 54 0.09 10.52 -3.72
C GLY A 54 0.88 10.31 -2.44
N ALA A 55 0.46 10.93 -1.33
CA ALA A 55 1.13 10.77 -0.04
C ALA A 55 1.19 9.31 0.46
N VAL A 56 0.15 8.51 0.18
CA VAL A 56 0.15 7.08 0.52
C VAL A 56 1.09 6.29 -0.38
N LEU A 57 1.09 6.58 -1.68
CA LEU A 57 2.00 5.94 -2.63
C LEU A 57 3.46 6.24 -2.29
N ASP A 58 3.81 7.50 -2.04
CA ASP A 58 5.16 7.92 -1.66
C ASP A 58 5.62 7.15 -0.41
N ARG A 59 4.79 7.15 0.66
CA ARG A 59 5.07 6.41 1.90
C ARG A 59 5.28 4.90 1.68
N VAL A 60 4.54 4.32 0.74
CA VAL A 60 4.55 2.88 0.49
C VAL A 60 5.75 2.50 -0.39
N ILE A 61 6.10 3.32 -1.37
CA ILE A 61 7.21 3.12 -2.31
C ILE A 61 8.56 3.43 -1.66
N ASP A 62 8.67 4.52 -0.90
CA ASP A 62 9.90 4.91 -0.17
C ASP A 62 10.33 3.86 0.86
N ARG A 63 9.38 3.08 1.38
CA ARG A 63 9.65 1.98 2.31
C ARG A 63 10.46 0.85 1.68
N THR A 64 10.46 0.76 0.35
CA THR A 64 11.05 -0.35 -0.43
C THR A 64 12.29 0.08 -1.19
N HIS A 65 12.35 1.34 -1.61
CA HIS A 65 13.42 1.86 -2.41
C HIS A 65 14.04 3.09 -1.75
N GLY A 66 15.22 2.92 -1.15
CA GLY A 66 16.16 4.02 -0.94
C GLY A 66 16.76 4.54 -2.26
N LEU A 67 15.99 4.57 -3.36
CA LEU A 67 16.41 5.07 -4.67
C LEU A 67 15.72 6.40 -4.96
N PRO A 68 16.42 7.34 -5.64
CA PRO A 68 15.91 8.67 -5.87
C PRO A 68 14.70 8.63 -6.80
N VAL A 69 13.62 9.28 -6.37
CA VAL A 69 12.44 9.54 -7.20
C VAL A 69 12.88 10.29 -8.47
N VAL A 70 12.80 9.62 -9.62
CA VAL A 70 12.97 10.26 -10.92
C VAL A 70 11.77 11.18 -11.15
N THR A 71 11.99 12.48 -10.95
CA THR A 71 11.00 13.50 -11.29
C THR A 71 11.24 13.86 -12.75
N ASP A 72 10.40 13.34 -13.65
CA ASP A 72 10.39 13.75 -15.06
C ASP A 72 9.72 15.13 -15.13
N VAL A 73 10.47 16.14 -15.61
CA VAL A 73 10.02 17.53 -15.88
C VAL A 73 10.02 17.75 -17.39
#